data_AF-E0UN16-F1
#
_entry.id   AF-E0UN16-F1
#
_cell.length_a   1.000
_cell.length_b   1.000
_cell.length_c   1.000
_cell.angle_alpha   90.00
_cell.angle_beta   90.00
_cell.angle_gamma   90.00
#
_symmetry.space_group_name_H-M   'P 1'
#
loop_
_entity.id
_entity.type
_entity.pdbx_description
1 polymer ?
#
loop_
_entity_poly.entity_id
_entity_poly.type
_entity_poly.pdbx_seq_one_letter_code
_entity_poly.pdbx_strand_id
1 'polypeptide(L)'
;MNSNSAVLRISSQIASLEASGEIAEANTWISRFIVYKPSGKKYIYYRLMRAVRDKEGKIKRKFVRYLGKKNSSEHKQMKKAIARRNRIQALQRQLKRLMAQGQPQRERGNRGSSGVNSPLTTSDRMLLVQLQQQLGELMQRFERLERFVGGRQNSSAATV
;
A
#
# COMPACT_ATOMS: atom_id res chain seq x y z
N MET A 1 -6.94 -15.58 -17.10
CA MET A 1 -7.46 -14.52 -16.20
C MET A 1 -7.05 -13.17 -16.77
N ASN A 2 -8.01 -12.26 -17.06
CA ASN A 2 -7.70 -10.94 -17.62
C ASN A 2 -6.91 -10.09 -16.60
N SER A 3 -5.82 -9.46 -17.03
CA SER A 3 -4.96 -8.61 -16.19
C SER A 3 -5.74 -7.52 -15.44
N ASN A 4 -6.79 -6.97 -16.07
CA ASN A 4 -7.68 -5.97 -15.45
C ASN A 4 -8.46 -6.53 -14.24
N SER A 5 -8.92 -7.78 -14.30
CA SER A 5 -9.61 -8.43 -13.17
C SER A 5 -8.68 -8.66 -11.98
N ALA A 6 -7.40 -8.98 -12.24
CA ALA A 6 -6.40 -9.20 -11.21
C ALA A 6 -6.01 -7.89 -10.50
N VAL A 7 -5.89 -6.79 -11.25
CA VAL A 7 -5.65 -5.44 -10.72
C VAL A 7 -6.77 -5.02 -9.78
N LEU A 8 -8.03 -5.10 -10.22
CA LEU A 8 -9.20 -4.73 -9.42
C LEU A 8 -9.27 -5.53 -8.10
N ARG A 9 -9.03 -6.84 -8.17
CA ARG A 9 -9.02 -7.70 -6.99
C ARG A 9 -7.94 -7.30 -5.98
N ILE A 10 -6.72 -7.03 -6.44
CA ILE A 10 -5.62 -6.65 -5.55
C ILE A 10 -5.89 -5.28 -4.92
N SER A 11 -6.40 -4.32 -5.68
CA SER A 11 -6.78 -3.00 -5.17
C SER A 11 -7.87 -3.10 -4.11
N SER A 12 -8.91 -3.91 -4.36
CA SER A 12 -9.98 -4.18 -3.38
C SER A 12 -9.44 -4.81 -2.09
N GLN A 13 -8.48 -5.74 -2.20
CA GLN A 13 -7.84 -6.34 -1.03
C GLN A 13 -7.02 -5.33 -0.21
N ILE A 14 -6.34 -4.38 -0.87
CA ILE A 14 -5.62 -3.30 -0.18
C ILE A 14 -6.61 -2.42 0.58
N ALA A 15 -7.67 -1.96 -0.08
CA ALA A 15 -8.70 -1.11 0.53
C ALA A 15 -9.38 -1.81 1.73
N SER A 16 -9.69 -3.10 1.61
CA SER A 16 -10.25 -3.89 2.71
C SER A 16 -9.30 -3.98 3.90
N LEU A 17 -8.00 -4.19 3.65
CA LEU A 17 -7.00 -4.22 4.72
C LEU A 17 -6.86 -2.86 5.40
N GLU A 18 -6.87 -1.77 4.64
CA GLU A 18 -6.83 -0.39 5.16
C GLU A 18 -8.05 -0.07 6.03
N ALA A 19 -9.25 -0.49 5.62
CA ALA A 19 -10.46 -0.30 6.40
C ALA A 19 -10.52 -1.16 7.69
N SER A 20 -9.81 -2.31 7.73
CA SER A 20 -9.88 -3.24 8.85
C SER A 20 -9.19 -2.78 10.14
N GLY A 21 -8.48 -1.64 10.12
CA GLY A 21 -7.93 -0.99 11.32
C GLY A 21 -6.50 -0.49 11.17
N GLU A 22 -5.89 -0.08 12.29
CA GLU A 22 -4.60 0.63 12.33
C GLU A 22 -3.50 -0.06 11.51
N ILE A 23 -2.82 0.71 10.66
CA ILE A 23 -1.64 0.25 9.92
C ILE A 23 -0.41 0.82 10.61
N ALA A 24 0.55 -0.05 10.94
CA ALA A 24 1.79 0.41 11.55
C ALA A 24 2.58 1.29 10.58
N GLU A 25 3.26 2.31 11.11
CA GLU A 25 4.11 3.19 10.32
C GLU A 25 5.19 2.41 9.55
N ALA A 26 5.70 3.04 8.48
CA ALA A 26 6.81 2.50 7.71
C ALA A 26 8.05 2.26 8.59
N ASN A 27 8.78 1.19 8.27
CA ASN A 27 10.05 0.84 8.92
C ASN A 27 9.97 0.66 10.45
N THR A 28 8.80 0.28 10.96
CA THR A 28 8.62 -0.06 12.38
C THR A 28 8.71 -1.56 12.64
N TRP A 29 9.22 -1.93 13.81
CA TRP A 29 9.25 -3.31 14.30
C TRP A 29 9.13 -3.36 15.82
N ILE A 30 8.74 -4.52 16.34
CA ILE A 30 8.69 -4.78 17.77
C ILE A 30 10.04 -5.34 18.20
N SER A 31 10.66 -4.73 19.22
CA SER A 31 11.91 -5.17 19.82
C SER A 31 11.67 -5.65 21.26
N ARG A 32 12.34 -6.75 21.62
CA ARG A 32 12.42 -7.23 23.01
C ARG A 32 13.43 -6.36 23.77
N PHE A 33 13.04 -5.92 24.96
CA PHE A 33 13.87 -5.13 25.87
C PHE A 33 13.92 -5.82 27.24
N ILE A 34 15.12 -5.95 27.80
CA ILE A 34 15.34 -6.64 29.07
C ILE A 34 15.87 -5.62 30.07
N VAL A 35 15.20 -5.53 31.22
CA VAL A 35 15.63 -4.72 32.36
C VAL A 35 16.15 -5.65 33.44
N TYR A 36 17.40 -5.47 33.83
CA TYR A 36 18.03 -6.19 34.92
C TYR A 36 17.91 -5.37 36.20
N LYS A 37 17.47 -5.99 37.30
CA LYS A 37 17.49 -5.38 38.63
C LYS A 37 18.76 -5.79 39.39
N PRO A 38 19.23 -4.98 40.35
CA PRO A 38 20.38 -5.33 41.21
C PRO A 38 20.23 -6.69 41.92
N SER A 39 19.00 -7.12 42.18
CA SER A 39 18.69 -8.43 42.79
C SER A 39 18.82 -9.64 41.83
N GLY A 40 19.33 -9.45 40.61
CA GLY A 40 19.45 -10.51 39.59
C GLY A 40 18.15 -10.85 38.85
N LYS A 41 17.00 -10.29 39.28
CA LYS A 41 15.72 -10.47 38.58
C LYS A 41 15.74 -9.75 37.22
N LYS A 42 15.18 -10.38 36.18
CA LYS A 42 15.01 -9.80 34.84
C LYS A 42 13.55 -9.57 34.49
N TYR A 43 13.25 -8.40 33.95
CA TYR A 43 11.93 -8.06 33.41
C TYR A 43 12.02 -7.91 31.90
N ILE A 44 11.09 -8.53 31.19
CA ILE A 44 11.04 -8.48 29.72
C ILE A 44 9.87 -7.61 29.30
N TYR A 45 10.19 -6.59 28.52
CA TYR A 45 9.23 -5.71 27.90
C TYR A 45 9.39 -5.75 26.38
N TYR A 46 8.34 -5.31 25.70
CA TYR A 46 8.32 -5.13 24.27
C TYR A 46 8.15 -3.65 23.97
N ARG A 47 8.88 -3.18 22.96
CA ARG A 47 8.87 -1.79 22.52
C ARG A 47 8.70 -1.70 21.03
N LEU A 48 7.98 -0.68 20.57
CA LEU A 48 7.93 -0.30 19.18
C LEU A 48 9.16 0.52 18.84
N MET A 49 9.87 0.11 17.80
CA MET A 49 11.03 0.78 17.25
C MET A 49 10.74 1.23 15.82
N ARG A 50 11.43 2.27 15.35
CA ARG A 50 11.38 2.76 13.97
C ARG A 50 12.78 3.00 13.44
N ALA A 51 13.02 2.69 12.17
CA ALA A 51 14.25 3.09 11.50
C ALA A 51 14.06 4.46 10.87
N VAL A 52 14.99 5.36 11.14
CA VAL A 52 15.00 6.76 10.66
C VAL A 52 16.38 7.03 10.07
N ARG A 53 16.47 7.85 9.03
CA ARG A 53 17.75 8.34 8.50
C ARG A 53 18.14 9.62 9.23
N ASP A 54 19.42 9.74 9.58
CA ASP A 54 19.96 11.03 10.04
C ASP A 54 20.27 11.95 8.85
N LYS A 55 20.81 13.14 9.16
CA LYS A 55 21.16 14.16 8.15
C LYS A 55 22.22 13.63 7.18
N GLU A 56 23.05 12.71 7.63
CA GLU A 56 24.10 12.03 6.88
C GLU A 56 23.60 10.79 6.12
N GLY A 57 22.29 10.49 6.19
CA GLY A 57 21.67 9.36 5.51
C GLY A 57 21.86 7.99 6.16
N LYS A 58 22.56 7.90 7.31
CA LYS A 58 22.76 6.66 8.06
C LYS A 58 21.48 6.23 8.78
N ILE A 59 21.23 4.92 8.78
CA ILE A 59 20.03 4.35 9.41
C ILE A 59 20.25 4.25 10.93
N LYS A 60 19.43 4.98 11.68
CA LYS A 60 19.36 4.93 13.15
C LYS A 60 18.08 4.26 13.62
N ARG A 61 18.17 3.52 14.73
CA ARG A 61 17.03 2.88 15.39
C ARG A 61 16.49 3.82 16.46
N LYS A 62 15.26 4.30 16.29
CA LYS A 62 14.60 5.20 17.24
C LYS A 62 13.53 4.42 18.01
N PHE A 63 13.51 4.59 19.33
CA PHE A 63 12.41 4.13 20.16
C PHE A 63 11.16 4.99 19.90
N VAL A 64 10.01 4.34 19.77
CA VAL A 64 8.72 5.01 19.57
C VAL A 64 7.92 4.99 20.87
N ARG A 65 7.59 3.80 21.36
CA ARG A 65 6.81 3.63 22.60
C ARG A 65 6.98 2.23 23.21
N TYR A 66 6.65 2.10 24.49
CA TYR A 66 6.52 0.80 25.13
C TYR A 66 5.20 0.14 24.72
N LEU A 67 5.23 -1.19 24.57
CA LEU A 67 4.06 -2.03 24.30
C LEU A 67 3.73 -2.94 25.50
N GLY A 68 4.48 -2.82 26.60
CA GLY A 68 4.30 -3.62 27.81
C GLY A 68 4.86 -5.03 27.69
N LYS A 69 4.19 -6.01 28.30
CA LYS A 69 4.60 -7.41 28.34
C LYS A 69 4.22 -8.14 27.05
N LYS A 70 4.73 -9.36 26.88
CA LYS A 70 4.29 -10.25 25.80
C LYS A 70 2.77 -10.40 25.88
N ASN A 71 2.09 -10.30 24.74
CA ASN A 71 0.64 -10.54 24.60
C ASN A 71 -0.28 -9.56 25.35
N SER A 72 0.22 -8.40 25.81
CA SER A 72 -0.63 -7.27 26.20
C SER A 72 -1.51 -6.81 25.02
N SER A 73 -2.54 -6.03 25.32
CA SER A 73 -3.45 -5.49 24.30
C SER A 73 -2.67 -4.72 23.22
N GLU A 74 -1.80 -3.81 23.65
CA GLU A 74 -0.98 -2.95 22.81
C GLU A 74 0.01 -3.77 21.96
N HIS A 75 0.64 -4.80 22.56
CA HIS A 75 1.53 -5.69 21.84
C HIS A 75 0.79 -6.48 20.75
N LYS A 76 -0.40 -7.01 21.06
CA LYS A 76 -1.22 -7.75 20.09
C LYS A 76 -1.72 -6.85 18.97
N GLN A 77 -2.24 -5.67 19.30
CA GLN A 77 -2.72 -4.68 18.34
C GLN A 77 -1.59 -4.24 17.40
N MET A 78 -0.43 -3.90 17.94
CA MET A 78 0.72 -3.49 17.12
C MET A 78 1.25 -4.63 16.25
N LYS A 79 1.22 -5.88 16.75
CA LYS A 79 1.58 -7.06 15.93
C LYS A 79 0.62 -7.21 14.74
N LYS A 80 -0.69 -7.01 14.94
CA LYS A 80 -1.69 -7.01 13.86
C LYS A 80 -1.47 -5.85 12.88
N ALA A 81 -1.21 -4.65 13.38
CA ALA A 81 -0.94 -3.46 12.57
C ALA A 81 0.29 -3.63 11.66
N ILE A 82 1.37 -4.22 12.17
CA ILE A 82 2.57 -4.55 11.39
C ILE A 82 2.27 -5.64 10.34
N ALA A 83 1.50 -6.68 10.70
CA ALA A 83 1.12 -7.73 9.77
C ALA A 83 0.29 -7.18 8.60
N ARG A 84 -0.68 -6.30 8.91
CA ARG A 84 -1.49 -5.59 7.92
C ARG A 84 -0.63 -4.75 6.98
N ARG A 85 0.27 -3.91 7.52
CA ARG A 85 1.24 -3.13 6.74
C ARG A 85 2.04 -4.03 5.78
N ASN A 86 2.59 -5.14 6.29
CA ASN A 86 3.40 -6.04 5.48
C ASN A 86 2.58 -6.69 4.34
N ARG A 87 1.31 -7.03 4.62
CA ARG A 87 0.41 -7.59 3.60
C ARG A 87 0.09 -6.57 2.52
N ILE A 88 -0.23 -5.33 2.89
CA ILE A 88 -0.45 -4.23 1.95
C ILE A 88 0.79 -4.03 1.08
N GLN A 89 1.98 -3.96 1.67
CA GLN A 89 3.23 -3.81 0.91
C GLN A 89 3.47 -4.97 -0.08
N ALA A 90 3.13 -6.21 0.30
CA ALA A 90 3.24 -7.35 -0.59
C ALA A 90 2.26 -7.24 -1.78
N LEU A 91 1.01 -6.84 -1.52
CA LEU A 91 0.00 -6.63 -2.55
C LEU A 91 0.37 -5.48 -3.49
N GLN A 92 0.89 -4.37 -2.97
CA GLN A 92 1.39 -3.25 -3.77
C GLN A 92 2.54 -3.67 -4.70
N ARG A 93 3.46 -4.53 -4.24
CA ARG A 93 4.52 -5.09 -5.09
C ARG A 93 3.95 -5.99 -6.19
N GLN A 94 2.94 -6.78 -5.87
CA GLN A 94 2.27 -7.64 -6.84
C GLN A 94 1.55 -6.80 -7.91
N LEU A 95 0.83 -5.75 -7.48
CA LEU A 95 0.18 -4.80 -8.38
C LEU A 95 1.20 -4.15 -9.33
N LYS A 96 2.33 -3.67 -8.78
CA LYS A 96 3.42 -3.09 -9.57
C LYS A 96 3.95 -4.06 -10.64
N ARG A 97 4.10 -5.35 -10.31
CA ARG A 97 4.57 -6.36 -11.27
C ARG A 97 3.56 -6.59 -12.39
N LEU A 98 2.27 -6.70 -12.07
CA LEU A 98 1.21 -6.88 -13.06
C LEU A 98 1.12 -5.69 -14.03
N MET A 99 1.25 -4.47 -13.51
CA MET A 99 1.26 -3.27 -14.36
C MET A 99 2.50 -3.19 -15.25
N ALA A 100 3.66 -3.62 -14.76
CA ALA A 100 4.90 -3.64 -15.55
C ALA A 100 4.87 -4.70 -16.67
N GLN A 101 4.17 -5.81 -16.48
CA GLN A 101 4.00 -6.85 -17.50
C GLN A 101 3.06 -6.44 -18.65
N GLY A 102 2.21 -5.44 -18.43
CA GLY A 102 1.34 -4.87 -19.47
C GLY A 102 2.01 -3.77 -20.31
N GLN A 103 3.24 -3.38 -19.99
CA GLN A 103 4.01 -2.43 -20.80
C GLN A 103 4.96 -3.20 -21.72
N PRO A 104 5.04 -2.87 -23.03
CA PRO A 104 6.05 -3.45 -23.89
C PRO A 104 7.43 -3.13 -23.30
N GLN A 105 8.21 -4.19 -23.11
CA GLN A 105 9.55 -4.15 -22.56
C GLN A 105 10.40 -3.24 -23.46
N ARG A 106 10.53 -1.96 -23.10
CA ARG A 106 11.51 -1.08 -23.76
C ARG A 106 12.86 -1.77 -23.60
N GLU A 107 13.40 -2.18 -24.73
CA GLU A 107 14.67 -2.89 -24.82
C GLU A 107 15.70 -2.14 -23.97
N ARG A 108 16.46 -2.90 -23.17
CA ARG A 108 17.57 -2.37 -22.38
C ARG A 108 18.68 -1.95 -23.34
N GLY A 109 18.51 -0.76 -23.92
CA GLY A 109 19.53 -0.03 -24.65
C GLY A 109 20.59 0.49 -23.70
N ASN A 110 21.81 0.05 -23.99
CA ASN A 110 23.14 0.47 -23.59
C ASN A 110 23.34 1.78 -22.78
N ARG A 111 24.39 1.71 -21.94
CA ARG A 111 25.09 2.74 -21.16
C ARG A 111 25.06 4.17 -21.72
N GLY A 112 24.82 5.13 -20.82
CA GLY A 112 25.45 6.47 -20.90
C GLY A 112 24.51 7.66 -20.69
N SER A 113 24.92 8.53 -19.75
CA SER A 113 24.63 9.97 -19.73
C SER A 113 23.22 10.48 -19.33
N SER A 114 23.23 11.12 -18.16
CA SER A 114 22.57 12.41 -17.85
C SER A 114 21.04 12.49 -17.73
N GLY A 115 20.61 13.14 -16.65
CA GLY A 115 19.30 13.80 -16.58
C GLY A 115 18.26 13.10 -15.72
N VAL A 116 18.08 13.63 -14.50
CA VAL A 116 16.78 13.81 -13.83
C VAL A 116 15.77 12.68 -14.01
N ASN A 117 15.95 11.58 -13.29
CA ASN A 117 14.85 10.65 -13.03
C ASN A 117 14.65 10.56 -11.52
N SER A 118 13.98 11.58 -10.95
CA SER A 118 13.45 11.48 -9.60
C SER A 118 12.44 10.32 -9.59
N PRO A 119 12.67 9.26 -8.80
CA PRO A 119 11.69 8.19 -8.69
C PRO A 119 10.40 8.76 -8.09
N LEU A 120 9.28 8.63 -8.80
CA LEU A 120 7.96 9.11 -8.36
C LEU A 120 7.79 8.90 -6.85
N THR A 121 7.54 10.01 -6.15
CA THR A 121 7.34 10.02 -4.71
C THR A 121 6.10 9.20 -4.36
N THR A 122 5.99 8.76 -3.11
CA THR A 122 4.78 8.05 -2.63
C THR A 122 3.51 8.89 -2.88
N SER A 123 3.62 10.21 -2.84
CA SER A 123 2.54 11.14 -3.17
C SER A 123 2.11 11.02 -4.63
N ASP A 124 3.07 11.01 -5.56
CA ASP A 124 2.79 10.90 -7.01
C ASP A 124 2.14 9.55 -7.34
N ARG A 125 2.49 8.49 -6.61
CA ARG A 125 1.88 7.17 -6.77
C ARG A 125 0.45 7.09 -6.23
N MET A 126 0.17 7.73 -5.10
CA MET A 126 -1.20 7.84 -4.59
C MET A 126 -2.06 8.67 -5.54
N LEU A 127 -1.50 9.77 -6.07
CA LEU A 127 -2.17 10.58 -7.08
C LEU A 127 -2.49 9.77 -8.33
N LEU A 128 -1.55 8.97 -8.84
CA LEU A 128 -1.78 8.08 -9.99
C LEU A 128 -2.88 7.05 -9.73
N VAL A 129 -2.92 6.45 -8.53
CA VAL A 129 -3.97 5.50 -8.15
C VAL A 129 -5.33 6.18 -8.06
N GLN A 130 -5.38 7.37 -7.47
CA GLN A 130 -6.59 8.18 -7.37
C GLN A 130 -7.10 8.60 -8.76
N LEU A 131 -6.20 9.00 -9.65
CA LEU A 131 -6.52 9.40 -11.02
C LEU A 131 -7.03 8.20 -11.84
N GLN A 132 -6.45 7.01 -11.64
CA GLN A 132 -6.96 5.77 -12.23
C GLN A 132 -8.36 5.40 -11.71
N GLN A 133 -8.64 5.59 -10.43
CA GLN A 133 -9.99 5.39 -9.89
C GLN A 133 -10.99 6.37 -10.51
N GLN A 134 -10.64 7.65 -10.60
CA GLN A 134 -11.50 8.67 -11.22
C GLN A 134 -11.79 8.36 -12.69
N LEU A 135 -10.80 7.92 -13.46
CA LEU A 135 -11.00 7.50 -14.85
C LEU A 135 -11.92 6.27 -14.96
N GLY A 136 -11.77 5.31 -14.05
CA GLY A 136 -12.63 4.12 -14.00
C GLY A 136 -14.10 4.46 -13.70
N GLU A 137 -14.34 5.38 -12.78
CA GLU A 137 -15.69 5.88 -12.49
C GLU A 137 -16.29 6.65 -13.69
N LEU A 138 -15.47 7.47 -14.35
CA LEU A 138 -15.91 8.23 -15.52
C LEU A 138 -16.34 7.30 -16.67
N MET A 139 -15.53 6.26 -16.93
CA MET A 139 -15.86 5.25 -17.94
C MET A 139 -17.16 4.51 -17.61
N GLN A 140 -17.37 4.10 -16.36
CA GLN A 140 -18.61 3.44 -15.96
C GLN A 140 -19.84 4.35 -16.06
N ARG A 141 -19.67 5.66 -15.90
CA ARG A 141 -20.75 6.64 -16.13
C ARG A 141 -21.04 6.80 -17.61
N PHE A 142 -20.01 6.84 -18.45
CA PHE A 142 -20.16 6.87 -19.91
C PHE A 142 -20.89 5.62 -20.43
N GLU A 143 -20.48 4.42 -20.02
CA GLU A 143 -21.17 3.19 -20.43
C GLU A 143 -22.66 3.17 -20.01
N ARG A 144 -22.98 3.74 -18.85
CA ARG A 144 -24.39 3.87 -18.40
C ARG A 144 -25.15 4.89 -19.25
N LEU A 145 -24.53 6.01 -19.59
CA LEU A 145 -25.12 7.04 -20.45
C LEU A 145 -25.32 6.52 -21.87
N GLU A 146 -24.36 5.81 -22.46
CA GLU A 146 -24.49 5.20 -23.78
C GLU A 146 -25.64 4.19 -23.83
N ARG A 147 -25.82 3.36 -22.79
CA ARG A 147 -26.98 2.46 -22.70
C ARG A 147 -28.30 3.22 -22.57
N PHE A 148 -28.32 4.33 -21.84
CA PHE A 148 -29.52 5.14 -21.67
C PHE A 148 -29.92 5.89 -22.96
N VAL A 149 -28.94 6.42 -23.69
CA VAL A 149 -29.15 7.12 -24.97
C VAL A 149 -29.49 6.12 -26.08
N GLY A 150 -28.80 4.98 -26.16
CA GLY A 150 -29.10 3.91 -27.11
C GLY A 150 -30.46 3.25 -26.86
N GLY A 151 -30.89 3.16 -25.60
CA GLY A 151 -32.23 2.69 -25.24
C GLY A 151 -33.35 3.65 -25.68
N ARG A 152 -33.09 4.96 -25.73
CA ARG A 152 -34.09 5.96 -26.18
C ARG A 152 -34.28 6.00 -27.68
N GLN A 153 -33.25 5.73 -28.49
CA GLN A 153 -33.37 5.74 -29.96
C GLN A 153 -34.18 4.53 -30.49
N ASN A 154 -34.12 3.38 -29.81
CA ASN A 154 -34.88 2.19 -30.20
C ASN A 154 -36.36 2.24 -29.81
N SER A 155 -36.75 3.06 -28.83
CA SER A 155 -38.16 3.28 -28.45
C SER A 155 -38.91 4.26 -29.36
N SER A 156 -38.21 5.03 -30.19
CA SER A 156 -38.82 5.96 -31.17
C SER A 156 -39.04 5.36 -32.56
N ALA A 157 -38.63 4.10 -32.81
CA ALA A 157 -38.80 3.42 -34.09
C ALA A 157 -39.94 2.36 -34.09
N ALA A 158 -40.68 2.23 -32.98
CA ALA A 158 -41.73 1.22 -32.79
C ALA A 158 -43.17 1.80 -32.80
N THR A 159 -43.38 2.96 -33.41
CA THR A 159 -44.72 3.53 -33.59
C THR A 159 -44.78 4.32 -34.89
N VAL A 160 -44.94 3.63 -36.02
CA VAL A 160 -45.83 3.99 -37.14
C VAL A 160 -46.25 2.69 -37.81
#